data_AF-A0A8S4B0K7-F1
#
_entry.id   AF-A0A8S4B0K7-F1
#
_cell.length_a   1.000
_cell.length_b   1.000
_cell.length_c   1.000
_cell.angle_alpha   90.00
_cell.angle_beta   90.00
_cell.angle_gamma   90.00
#
_symmetry.space_group_name_H-M   'P 1'
#
loop_
_entity.id
_entity.type
_entity.pdbx_description
1 polymer ?
#
loop_
_entity_poly.entity_id
_entity_poly.type
_entity_poly.pdbx_seq_one_letter_code
_entity_poly.pdbx_strand_id
1 'polypeptide(L)' 'MESKGLLRCKIVVVGDSQCGKTAVLQVFAKDSYPENYVPTVFENYTASFEIDKQRIELNMWDTSGRLPFHPFNTL' A
#
# COMPACT_ATOMS: atom_id res chain seq x y z
N MET A 1 -2.77 12.37 -32.50
CA MET A 1 -1.96 12.12 -31.29
C MET A 1 -2.85 11.35 -30.34
N GLU A 2 -2.57 10.07 -30.12
CA GLU A 2 -3.43 9.20 -29.33
C GLU A 2 -3.23 9.53 -27.85
N SER A 3 -4.22 10.18 -27.24
CA SER A 3 -4.26 10.38 -25.79
C SER A 3 -4.54 9.03 -25.15
N LYS A 4 -3.50 8.34 -24.68
CA LYS A 4 -3.68 7.14 -23.86
C LYS A 4 -4.47 7.53 -22.61
N GLY A 5 -5.63 6.89 -22.43
CA GLY A 5 -6.51 7.15 -21.29
C GLY A 5 -5.83 6.87 -19.94
N LEU A 6 -6.42 7.41 -18.87
CA LEU A 6 -5.96 7.15 -17.50
C LEU A 6 -6.05 5.65 -17.19
N LEU A 7 -4.93 5.02 -16.86
CA LEU A 7 -4.91 3.66 -16.32
C LEU A 7 -5.03 3.73 -14.81
N ARG A 8 -5.96 2.96 -14.24
CA ARG A 8 -6.08 2.78 -12.80
C ARG A 8 -5.70 1.36 -12.44
N CYS A 9 -4.76 1.20 -11.52
CA CYS A 9 -4.37 -0.11 -11.02
C CYS A 9 -4.53 -0.17 -9.51
N LYS A 10 -5.03 -1.30 -9.01
CA LYS A 10 -5.21 -1.56 -7.58
C LYS A 10 -4.19 -2.61 -7.14
N ILE A 11 -3.35 -2.26 -6.18
CA ILE A 11 -2.32 -3.13 -5.61
C ILE A 11 -2.67 -3.38 -4.15
N VAL A 12 -2.70 -4.65 -3.74
CA VAL A 12 -2.91 -5.03 -2.34
C VAL A 12 -1.67 -5.76 -1.88
N VAL A 13 -1.04 -5.27 -0.80
CA VAL A 13 0.17 -5.87 -0.25
C VAL A 13 -0.21 -6.69 0.97
N VAL A 14 0.08 -7.99 0.93
CA VAL A 14 -0.21 -8.98 1.98
C VAL A 14 1.07 -9.71 2.40
N GLY A 15 1.11 -10.19 3.64
CA GLY A 15 2.26 -10.89 4.22
C GLY A 15 2.29 -10.77 5.74
N ASP A 16 3.24 -11.45 6.36
CA ASP A 16 3.32 -11.54 7.82
C ASP A 16 3.57 -10.19 8.51
N SER A 17 3.22 -10.11 9.80
CA SER A 17 3.55 -8.93 10.59
C SER A 17 5.06 -8.65 10.53
N GLN A 18 5.46 -7.38 10.46
CA GLN A 18 6.86 -6.94 10.46
C GLN A 18 7.71 -7.39 9.25
N CYS A 19 7.13 -7.96 8.18
CA CYS A 19 7.90 -8.29 6.96
C CYS A 19 8.27 -7.08 6.08
N GLY A 20 7.92 -5.85 6.49
CA GLY A 20 8.34 -4.63 5.79
C GLY A 20 7.39 -4.09 4.71
N LYS A 21 6.15 -4.59 4.61
CA LYS A 21 5.14 -4.10 3.63
C LYS A 21 4.97 -2.58 3.66
N THR A 22 4.77 -2.05 4.86
CA THR A 22 4.60 -0.62 5.12
C THR A 22 5.82 0.18 4.73
N ALA A 23 7.03 -0.32 5.03
CA ALA A 23 8.27 0.36 4.66
C ALA A 23 8.42 0.46 3.13
N VAL A 24 8.12 -0.62 2.39
CA VAL A 24 8.15 -0.62 0.92
C VAL A 24 7.13 0.37 0.35
N LEU A 25 5.89 0.33 0.83
CA LEU A 25 4.83 1.23 0.37
C LEU A 25 5.12 2.69 0.71
N GLN A 26 5.70 2.96 1.88
CA GLN A 26 6.02 4.30 2.33
C GLN A 26 7.20 4.90 1.56
N VAL A 27 8.24 4.12 1.28
CA VAL A 27 9.33 4.55 0.39
C VAL A 27 8.80 4.80 -1.01
N PHE A 28 7.95 3.91 -1.55
CA PHE A 28 7.38 4.08 -2.88
C PHE A 28 6.45 5.30 -2.99
N ALA A 29 5.66 5.61 -1.95
CA ALA A 29 4.69 6.69 -1.99
C ALA A 29 5.23 8.05 -1.51
N LYS A 30 6.26 8.08 -0.66
CA LYS A 30 6.74 9.30 0.02
C LYS A 30 8.26 9.52 -0.12
N ASP A 31 8.99 8.65 -0.83
CA ASP A 31 10.46 8.68 -0.93
C ASP A 31 11.18 8.79 0.44
N SER A 32 10.56 8.26 1.49
CA SER A 32 11.05 8.38 2.87
C SER A 32 10.85 7.08 3.63
N TYR A 33 11.91 6.63 4.31
CA TYR A 33 11.88 5.44 5.16
C TYR A 33 11.36 5.78 6.56
N PRO A 34 10.41 5.02 7.12
CA PRO A 34 9.96 5.22 8.49
C PRO A 34 11.06 4.86 9.50
N GLU A 35 11.56 5.85 10.25
CA GLU A 35 12.52 5.61 11.34
C GLU A 35 11.87 4.85 12.53
N ASN A 36 10.56 4.98 12.69
CA ASN A 36 9.80 4.33 13.76
C ASN A 36 8.77 3.36 13.19
N TYR A 37 8.76 2.12 13.70
CA TYR A 37 7.78 1.11 13.32
C TYR A 37 6.42 1.42 13.99
N VAL A 38 5.44 1.82 13.17
CA VAL A 38 4.04 1.94 13.60
C VAL A 38 3.25 0.79 12.98
N PRO A 39 2.57 -0.07 13.77
CA PRO A 39 1.76 -1.14 13.22
C PRO A 39 0.62 -0.59 12.34
N THR A 40 0.62 -0.97 11.07
CA THR A 40 -0.48 -0.63 10.15
C THR A 40 -1.76 -1.25 10.65
N VAL A 41 -2.80 -0.46 10.88
CA VAL A 41 -4.18 -0.96 11.04
C VAL A 41 -4.79 -1.15 9.66
N PHE A 42 -4.71 -0.10 8.83
CA PHE A 42 -5.07 -0.10 7.42
C PHE A 42 -4.64 1.24 6.81
N GLU A 43 -3.80 1.24 5.77
CA GLU A 43 -3.41 2.47 5.07
C GLU A 43 -3.68 2.34 3.57
N ASN A 44 -4.21 3.41 2.97
CA ASN A 44 -4.38 3.53 1.52
C ASN A 44 -3.43 4.61 0.99
N TYR A 45 -2.59 4.24 0.03
CA TYR A 45 -1.70 5.16 -0.66
C TYR A 45 -2.14 5.29 -2.11
N THR A 46 -2.35 6.52 -2.57
CA THR A 46 -2.59 6.81 -3.99
C THR A 46 -1.36 7.48 -4.55
N ALA A 47 -0.78 6.89 -5.59
CA ALA A 47 0.35 7.47 -6.33
C ALA A 47 -0.04 7.63 -7.80
N SER A 48 0.24 8.80 -8.38
CA SER A 48 -0.04 9.09 -9.78
C SER A 48 1.26 9.47 -10.48
N PHE A 49 1.56 8.80 -11.59
CA PHE A 49 2.76 9.06 -12.38
C PHE A 49 2.51 8.85 -13.87
N GLU A 50 3.42 9.37 -14.69
CA GLU A 50 3.33 9.29 -16.15
C GLU A 50 4.47 8.44 -16.69
N ILE A 51 4.14 7.35 -17.39
CA ILE A 51 5.10 6.49 -18.09
C ILE A 51 4.70 6.48 -19.57
N ASP A 52 5.64 6.72 -20.48
CA ASP A 52 5.40 6.68 -21.93
C ASP A 52 4.17 7.48 -22.40
N LYS A 53 3.97 8.69 -21.84
CA LYS A 53 2.83 9.58 -22.10
C LYS A 53 1.47 8.99 -21.70
N GLN A 54 1.47 7.99 -20.82
CA GLN A 54 0.28 7.38 -20.23
C GLN A 54 0.24 7.72 -18.75
N ARG A 55 -0.85 8.36 -18.31
CA ARG A 55 -1.10 8.60 -16.90
C ARG A 55 -1.56 7.32 -16.22
N ILE A 56 -0.90 6.97 -15.12
CA ILE A 56 -1.19 5.80 -14.31
C ILE A 56 -1.49 6.28 -12.90
N GLU A 57 -2.60 5.79 -12.33
CA GLU A 57 -3.01 5.99 -10.95
C GLU A 57 -2.95 4.64 -10.23
N LEU A 58 -2.03 4.51 -9.29
CA LEU A 58 -1.90 3.35 -8.42
C LEU A 58 -2.63 3.60 -7.10
N ASN A 59 -3.58 2.72 -6.80
CA ASN A 59 -4.21 2.64 -5.49
C ASN A 59 -3.63 1.45 -4.74
N MET A 60 -2.78 1.72 -3.74
CA MET A 60 -2.10 0.73 -2.94
C MET A 60 -2.77 0.57 -1.57
N TRP A 61 -2.99 -0.68 -1.18
CA TRP A 61 -3.65 -1.04 0.06
C TRP A 61 -2.65 -1.78 0.95
N ASP A 62 -2.22 -1.14 2.04
CA ASP A 62 -1.41 -1.76 3.08
C ASP A 62 -2.32 -2.47 4.08
N THR A 63 -2.08 -3.76 4.28
CA THR A 63 -2.88 -4.59 5.19
C THR A 63 -2.07 -4.94 6.43
N SER A 64 -2.69 -4.82 7.60
CA SER A 64 -2.05 -5.27 8.84
C SER A 64 -1.76 -6.76 8.76
N GLY A 65 -0.51 -7.17 9.06
CA GLY A 65 -0.19 -8.58 9.27
C GLY A 65 -0.66 -9.11 10.63
N ARG A 66 -1.38 -8.29 11.42
CA ARG A 66 -1.92 -8.69 12.71
C ARG A 66 -3.30 -9.30 12.45
N LEU A 67 -3.49 -10.56 12.82
CA LEU A 67 -4.83 -11.12 12.89
C LEU A 67 -5.65 -10.22 13.84
N PRO A 68 -6.85 -9.76 13.46
CA PRO A 68 -7.73 -9.07 14.39
C PRO A 68 -7.92 -10.00 15.60
N PHE A 69 -7.45 -9.58 16.77
CA PHE A 69 -7.70 -10.32 18.01
C PHE A 69 -9.21 -10.43 18.18
N HIS A 70 -9.74 -11.65 18.06
CA HIS A 70 -11.15 -11.96 18.31
C HIS A 70 -11.26 -12.42 19.78
N PRO A 71 -11.66 -11.56 20.73
CA PRO A 71 -11.74 -11.94 22.14
C PRO A 71 -12.87 -12.94 22.48
N PHE A 72 -13.56 -13.54 21.51
CA PHE A 72 -14.79 -14.30 21.76
C PHE A 72 -14.71 -15.82 21.62
N ASN A 73 -13.51 -16.43 21.56
CA ASN A 73 -13.37 -17.89 21.46
C ASN A 73 -12.34 -18.49 22.44
N THR A 74 -12.38 -18.08 23.70
CA THR A 74 -11.86 -18.93 24.79
C THR A 74 -13.06 -19.36 25.62
N LEU A 75 -13.34 -20.66 25.58
CA LEU A 75 -14.42 -21.37 26.27
C LEU A 75 -14.44 -21.08 27.78
#